data_AF-A0A8J8GGQ1-F1
#
_entry.id   AF-A0A8J8GGQ1-F1
#
_cell.length_a   1.000
_cell.length_b   1.000
_cell.length_c   1.000
_cell.angle_alpha   90.00
_cell.angle_beta   90.00
_cell.angle_gamma   90.00
#
_symmetry.space_group_name_H-M   'P 1'
#
loop_
_entity.id
_entity.type
_entity.pdbx_description
1 polymer ?
#
loop_
_entity_poly.entity_id
_entity_poly.type
_entity_poly.pdbx_seq_one_letter_code
_entity_poly.pdbx_strand_id
1 'polypeptide(L)'
;MAFFTFRTTKKKPSTLELSQPHLTQVKFQITDPVIRKQVEMMNLTPQDLAIIRTIAPLVKENLEFVTKFIYDHLTQNKNLVEIISDHSNLEKHTEIVKNHLINILDCQIDDAYIAKRRKIAQVHVKVGLSVPWFISAIQVINNAFLELVEKKVTDVKDALTIMSAVNKILNFEMLLILGAYETESKRVIEESFQYRNEINNAITITADQLGEVVKQTNLSIQEILNQTHEVAIHSKEGTKLSAKAKNKALEGKKQMEELQENSQHVEDGTINISKELQNLENNFEKMKTITQIVENVANQTNLLALNAAIEAARAGESGKGFAVVANEVRKLAEQTKISASSISDLINEANEKMDHLVQSMDIVKDHVQTGNKISLKTSASFELILNSMLENQEKNHQIERELDALNQNIEKINNASTEILELMDELKTLRSLRDSKSSQT
;
A
#
# COMPACT_ATOMS: atom_id res chain seq x y z
N MET A 1 -69.07 0.31 91.97
CA MET A 1 -67.75 -0.25 92.34
C MET A 1 -67.62 -1.64 91.74
N ALA A 2 -66.81 -1.80 90.71
CA ALA A 2 -66.16 -3.06 90.35
C ALA A 2 -64.96 -2.69 89.45
N PHE A 3 -63.77 -3.01 89.95
CA PHE A 3 -62.48 -2.58 89.45
C PHE A 3 -62.12 -3.22 88.09
N PHE A 4 -61.58 -2.41 87.18
CA PHE A 4 -60.81 -2.87 86.03
C PHE A 4 -59.47 -3.44 86.50
N THR A 5 -59.27 -4.74 86.34
CA THR A 5 -57.94 -5.37 86.44
C THR A 5 -57.17 -5.19 85.14
N PHE A 6 -56.22 -4.25 85.13
CA PHE A 6 -55.16 -4.19 84.13
C PHE A 6 -54.23 -5.40 84.31
N ARG A 7 -54.21 -6.32 83.35
CA ARG A 7 -53.14 -7.31 83.21
C ARG A 7 -51.88 -6.58 82.74
N THR A 8 -50.98 -6.30 83.66
CA THR A 8 -49.60 -5.91 83.35
C THR A 8 -48.86 -7.14 82.83
N THR A 9 -48.64 -7.21 81.51
CA THR A 9 -47.64 -8.12 80.95
C THR A 9 -46.27 -7.66 81.44
N LYS A 10 -45.70 -8.37 82.42
CA LYS A 10 -44.30 -8.20 82.85
C LYS A 10 -43.38 -8.32 81.63
N LYS A 11 -42.83 -7.21 81.14
CA LYS A 11 -41.64 -7.23 80.27
C LYS A 11 -40.49 -7.84 81.10
N LYS A 12 -39.75 -8.78 80.50
CA LYS A 12 -38.54 -9.37 81.11
C LYS A 12 -37.58 -8.25 81.55
N PRO A 13 -36.89 -8.39 82.69
CA PRO A 13 -35.86 -7.44 83.10
C PRO A 13 -34.71 -7.40 82.08
N SER A 14 -34.23 -6.19 81.76
CA SER A 14 -33.06 -5.95 80.91
C SER A 14 -31.81 -6.58 81.54
N THR A 15 -31.03 -7.29 80.72
CA THR A 15 -29.80 -8.00 81.10
C THR A 15 -28.52 -7.20 80.86
N LEU A 16 -28.60 -5.93 80.43
CA LEU A 16 -27.40 -5.08 80.27
C LEU A 16 -27.17 -4.26 81.54
N GLU A 17 -26.17 -4.64 82.33
CA GLU A 17 -25.60 -3.76 83.35
C GLU A 17 -24.47 -2.93 82.73
N LEU A 18 -24.67 -1.61 82.60
CA LEU A 18 -23.60 -0.66 82.23
C LEU A 18 -22.66 -0.32 83.41
N SER A 19 -22.77 -1.03 84.54
CA SER A 19 -22.14 -0.71 85.83
C SER A 19 -20.61 -0.92 85.85
N GLN A 20 -20.02 -1.60 84.86
CA GLN A 20 -18.56 -1.66 84.65
C GLN A 20 -18.19 -1.63 83.14
N PRO A 21 -17.72 -0.49 82.59
CA PRO A 21 -17.29 -0.41 81.20
C PRO A 21 -15.99 -1.22 80.96
N HIS A 22 -15.97 -2.03 79.89
CA HIS A 22 -14.82 -2.87 79.48
C HIS A 22 -13.63 -2.05 78.92
N LEU A 23 -13.10 -1.10 79.70
CA LEU A 23 -12.05 -0.16 79.27
C LEU A 23 -10.74 -0.84 78.83
N THR A 24 -10.45 -2.05 79.31
CA THR A 24 -9.25 -2.83 78.91
C THR A 24 -9.42 -3.59 77.60
N GLN A 25 -10.63 -3.62 77.02
CA GLN A 25 -10.95 -4.37 75.80
C GLN A 25 -11.06 -3.48 74.55
N VAL A 26 -10.79 -2.18 74.68
CA VAL A 26 -10.85 -1.20 73.59
C VAL A 26 -9.48 -0.60 73.35
N LYS A 27 -9.18 -0.28 72.09
CA LYS A 27 -7.94 0.39 71.70
C LYS A 27 -8.29 1.69 71.02
N PHE A 28 -7.67 2.78 71.45
CA PHE A 28 -7.86 4.09 70.83
C PHE A 28 -6.53 4.79 70.65
N GLN A 29 -5.89 4.55 69.50
CA GLN A 29 -4.54 5.01 69.21
C GLN A 29 -4.46 5.51 67.77
N ILE A 30 -4.66 6.82 67.60
CA ILE A 30 -4.60 7.48 66.28
C ILE A 30 -3.30 8.29 66.20
N THR A 31 -2.46 8.02 65.21
CA THR A 31 -1.21 8.78 65.01
C THR A 31 -1.42 10.08 64.24
N ASP A 32 -2.42 10.11 63.33
CA ASP A 32 -2.75 11.28 62.52
C ASP A 32 -3.20 12.47 63.40
N PRO A 33 -2.46 13.60 63.39
CA PRO A 33 -2.73 14.72 64.27
C PRO A 33 -4.01 15.49 63.91
N VAL A 34 -4.45 15.45 62.65
CA VAL A 34 -5.69 16.11 62.21
C VAL A 34 -6.88 15.30 62.68
N ILE A 35 -6.85 13.98 62.45
CA ILE A 35 -7.92 13.08 62.89
C ILE A 35 -8.02 13.10 64.42
N ARG A 36 -6.90 13.15 65.14
CA ARG A 36 -6.89 13.28 66.61
C ARG A 36 -7.64 14.53 67.09
N LYS A 37 -7.37 15.70 66.50
CA LYS A 37 -8.07 16.95 66.83
C LYS A 37 -9.57 16.88 66.51
N GLN A 38 -9.94 16.23 65.40
CA GLN A 38 -11.35 16.04 65.04
C GLN A 38 -12.07 15.13 66.04
N VAL A 39 -11.42 14.05 66.46
CA VAL A 39 -11.92 13.14 67.52
C VAL A 39 -12.10 13.87 68.85
N GLU A 40 -11.13 14.70 69.25
CA GLU A 40 -11.22 15.56 70.43
C GLU A 40 -12.42 16.51 70.34
N MET A 41 -12.62 17.16 69.19
CA MET A 41 -13.78 18.04 68.94
C MET A 41 -15.12 17.29 69.03
N MET A 42 -15.17 16.03 68.58
CA MET A 42 -16.36 15.18 68.65
C MET A 42 -16.63 14.65 70.06
N ASN A 43 -15.69 14.80 70.99
CA ASN A 43 -15.72 14.21 72.33
C ASN A 43 -15.98 12.68 72.29
N LEU A 44 -15.39 11.98 71.30
CA LEU A 44 -15.37 10.52 71.27
C LEU A 44 -14.23 10.06 72.20
N THR A 45 -14.57 9.31 73.24
CA THR A 45 -13.65 8.92 74.31
C THR A 45 -13.49 7.39 74.39
N PRO A 46 -12.43 6.88 75.03
CA PRO A 46 -12.32 5.45 75.32
C PRO A 46 -13.52 4.88 76.10
N GLN A 47 -14.21 5.72 76.89
CA GLN A 47 -15.42 5.34 77.61
C GLN A 47 -16.59 5.08 76.64
N ASP A 48 -16.77 5.90 75.61
CA ASP A 48 -17.78 5.67 74.57
C ASP A 48 -17.49 4.35 73.83
N LEU A 49 -16.23 4.06 73.52
CA LEU A 49 -15.81 2.80 72.92
C LEU A 49 -16.12 1.60 73.83
N ALA A 50 -15.86 1.72 75.14
CA ALA A 50 -16.17 0.66 76.10
C ALA A 50 -17.68 0.40 76.18
N ILE A 51 -18.52 1.44 76.11
CA ILE A 51 -19.98 1.31 76.03
C ILE A 51 -20.40 0.56 74.76
N ILE A 52 -19.83 0.90 73.60
CA ILE A 52 -20.09 0.20 72.33
C ILE A 52 -19.66 -1.27 72.43
N ARG A 53 -18.54 -1.55 73.10
CA ARG A 53 -18.05 -2.92 73.31
C ARG A 53 -19.02 -3.73 74.18
N THR A 54 -19.62 -3.12 75.21
CA THR A 54 -20.63 -3.77 76.07
C THR A 54 -21.89 -4.17 75.31
N ILE A 55 -22.34 -3.36 74.34
CA ILE A 55 -23.51 -3.70 73.50
C ILE A 55 -23.17 -4.65 72.34
N ALA A 56 -21.89 -4.86 72.02
CA ALA A 56 -21.48 -5.64 70.86
C ALA A 56 -22.06 -7.06 70.80
N PRO A 57 -22.14 -7.85 71.90
CA PRO A 57 -22.79 -9.16 71.87
C PRO A 57 -24.27 -9.08 71.49
N LEU A 58 -25.01 -8.11 72.03
CA LEU A 58 -26.41 -7.87 71.71
C LEU A 58 -26.59 -7.56 70.22
N VAL A 59 -25.73 -6.73 69.65
CA VAL A 59 -25.79 -6.40 68.21
C VAL A 59 -25.41 -7.61 67.35
N LYS A 60 -24.40 -8.40 67.76
CA LYS A 60 -23.99 -9.63 67.06
C LYS A 60 -25.11 -10.68 67.04
N GLU A 61 -25.82 -10.87 68.15
CA GLU A 61 -26.99 -11.77 68.22
C GLU A 61 -28.18 -11.29 67.37
N ASN A 62 -28.26 -9.99 67.07
CA ASN A 62 -29.35 -9.39 66.29
C ASN A 62 -28.87 -8.84 64.94
N LEU A 63 -27.74 -9.34 64.42
CA LEU A 63 -27.11 -8.81 63.21
C LEU A 63 -27.97 -9.00 61.95
N GLU A 64 -28.74 -10.09 61.89
CA GLU A 64 -29.71 -10.32 60.81
C GLU A 64 -30.80 -9.26 60.79
N PHE A 65 -31.33 -8.88 61.97
CA PHE A 65 -32.32 -7.82 62.08
C PHE A 65 -31.75 -6.48 61.61
N VAL A 66 -30.57 -6.10 62.12
CA VAL A 66 -29.91 -4.83 61.77
C VAL A 66 -29.61 -4.77 60.28
N THR A 67 -29.09 -5.85 59.71
CA THR A 67 -28.73 -5.90 58.29
C THR A 67 -29.96 -5.87 57.40
N LYS A 68 -31.02 -6.63 57.75
CA LYS A 68 -32.29 -6.60 57.03
C LYS A 68 -32.89 -5.19 57.03
N PHE A 69 -32.91 -4.53 58.19
CA PHE A 69 -33.38 -3.15 58.29
C PHE A 69 -32.63 -2.23 57.31
N ILE A 70 -31.30 -2.33 57.26
CA ILE A 70 -30.48 -1.50 56.36
C ILE A 70 -30.86 -1.73 54.90
N TYR A 71 -30.95 -2.98 54.45
CA TYR A 71 -31.24 -3.28 53.05
C TYR A 71 -32.70 -3.05 52.66
N ASP A 72 -33.66 -3.24 53.56
CA ASP A 72 -35.07 -2.89 53.34
C ASP A 72 -35.24 -1.38 53.03
N HIS A 73 -34.30 -0.54 53.49
CA HIS A 73 -34.25 0.90 53.17
C HIS A 73 -33.37 1.20 51.95
N LEU A 74 -32.17 0.63 51.86
CA LEU A 74 -31.25 0.92 50.73
C LEU A 74 -31.80 0.44 49.38
N THR A 75 -32.51 -0.69 49.36
CA THR A 75 -33.08 -1.26 48.13
C THR A 75 -34.30 -0.51 47.59
N GLN A 76 -34.82 0.47 48.34
CA GLN A 76 -35.88 1.36 47.86
C GLN A 76 -35.37 2.30 46.74
N ASN A 77 -34.06 2.55 46.70
CA ASN A 77 -33.44 3.33 45.65
C ASN A 77 -32.83 2.42 44.57
N LYS A 78 -33.45 2.43 43.39
CA LYS A 78 -33.00 1.64 42.23
C LYS A 78 -31.56 1.91 41.80
N ASN A 79 -31.10 3.17 41.90
CA ASN A 79 -29.73 3.53 41.52
C ASN A 79 -28.68 2.89 42.46
N LEU A 80 -28.96 2.81 43.77
CA LEU A 80 -28.07 2.14 44.70
C LEU A 80 -28.02 0.63 44.46
N VAL A 81 -29.16 0.03 44.10
CA VAL A 81 -29.23 -1.39 43.71
C VAL A 81 -28.41 -1.64 42.44
N GLU A 82 -28.51 -0.75 41.45
CA GLU A 82 -27.75 -0.83 40.19
C GLU A 82 -26.24 -0.75 40.43
N ILE A 83 -25.77 0.23 41.22
CA ILE A 83 -24.35 0.35 41.60
C ILE A 83 -23.84 -0.95 42.25
N ILE A 84 -24.64 -1.53 43.14
CA ILE A 84 -24.29 -2.80 43.82
C ILE A 84 -24.25 -3.95 42.81
N SER A 85 -25.21 -4.05 41.88
CA SER A 85 -25.25 -5.14 40.89
C SER A 85 -24.14 -5.05 39.85
N ASP A 86 -23.70 -3.85 39.50
CA ASP A 86 -22.64 -3.63 38.50
C ASP A 86 -21.26 -4.07 39.01
N HIS A 87 -21.06 -4.04 40.33
CA HIS A 87 -19.74 -4.29 40.95
C HIS A 87 -19.73 -5.50 41.89
N SER A 88 -20.89 -6.05 42.26
CA SER A 88 -21.05 -7.16 43.22
C SER A 88 -22.45 -7.78 43.10
N ASN A 89 -22.92 -8.43 44.16
CA ASN A 89 -24.32 -8.79 44.33
C ASN A 89 -24.78 -8.48 45.76
N LEU A 90 -26.10 -8.43 45.95
CA LEU A 90 -26.71 -8.03 47.21
C LEU A 90 -26.28 -8.93 48.38
N GLU A 91 -26.18 -10.24 48.17
CA GLU A 91 -25.79 -11.21 49.20
C GLU A 91 -24.35 -11.00 49.68
N LYS A 92 -23.41 -10.88 48.74
CA LYS A 92 -22.00 -10.60 49.05
C LYS A 92 -21.82 -9.23 49.70
N HIS A 93 -22.51 -8.22 49.20
CA HIS A 93 -22.47 -6.87 49.79
C HIS A 93 -23.06 -6.87 51.20
N THR A 94 -24.11 -7.67 51.44
CA THR A 94 -24.71 -7.90 52.75
C THR A 94 -23.69 -8.44 53.75
N GLU A 95 -22.91 -9.45 53.37
CA GLU A 95 -21.84 -10.00 54.21
C GLU A 95 -20.70 -8.99 54.45
N ILE A 96 -20.36 -8.16 53.47
CA ILE A 96 -19.36 -7.09 53.63
C ILE A 96 -19.84 -6.06 54.66
N VAL A 97 -21.10 -5.61 54.58
CA VAL A 97 -21.68 -4.66 55.53
C VAL A 97 -21.76 -5.27 56.94
N LYS A 98 -22.17 -6.54 57.07
CA LYS A 98 -22.14 -7.27 58.35
C LYS A 98 -20.75 -7.24 58.99
N ASN A 99 -19.73 -7.58 58.22
CA ASN A 99 -18.34 -7.56 58.69
C ASN A 99 -17.85 -6.14 59.01
N HIS A 100 -18.32 -5.12 58.29
CA HIS A 100 -18.03 -3.72 58.60
C HIS A 100 -18.65 -3.29 59.94
N LEU A 101 -19.93 -3.62 60.17
CA LEU A 101 -20.61 -3.36 61.44
C LEU A 101 -19.92 -4.05 62.61
N ILE A 102 -19.54 -5.33 62.45
CA ILE A 102 -18.76 -6.06 63.47
C ILE A 102 -17.44 -5.33 63.76
N ASN A 103 -16.75 -4.86 62.72
CA ASN A 103 -15.48 -4.17 62.88
C ASN A 103 -15.60 -2.80 63.58
N ILE A 104 -16.74 -2.10 63.43
CA ILE A 104 -17.06 -0.89 64.21
C ILE A 104 -17.20 -1.27 65.70
N LEU A 105 -17.94 -2.34 65.98
CA LEU A 105 -18.23 -2.83 67.34
C LEU A 105 -17.01 -3.46 68.05
N ASP A 106 -15.95 -3.76 67.31
CA ASP A 106 -14.71 -4.26 67.90
C ASP A 106 -13.91 -3.16 68.61
N CYS A 107 -14.21 -1.89 68.32
CA CYS A 107 -13.65 -0.71 68.99
C CYS A 107 -12.11 -0.73 69.08
N GLN A 108 -11.46 -1.31 68.07
CA GLN A 108 -10.02 -1.26 67.86
C GLN A 108 -9.72 -0.11 66.90
N ILE A 109 -9.71 1.11 67.42
CA ILE A 109 -9.52 2.33 66.64
C ILE A 109 -8.03 2.67 66.60
N ASP A 110 -7.36 2.20 65.56
CA ASP A 110 -5.96 2.51 65.26
C ASP A 110 -5.75 2.91 63.80
N ASP A 111 -4.49 3.12 63.39
CA ASP A 111 -4.21 3.52 62.01
C ASP A 111 -4.60 2.45 60.97
N ALA A 112 -4.63 1.17 61.36
CA ALA A 112 -5.10 0.10 60.48
C ALA A 112 -6.63 0.19 60.28
N TYR A 113 -7.36 0.56 61.33
CA TYR A 113 -8.78 0.90 61.23
C TYR A 113 -9.00 2.02 60.23
N ILE A 114 -8.26 3.12 60.35
CA ILE A 114 -8.35 4.30 59.46
C ILE A 114 -8.00 3.92 58.01
N ALA A 115 -6.91 3.18 57.80
CA ALA A 115 -6.49 2.73 56.47
C ALA A 115 -7.57 1.90 55.76
N LYS A 116 -8.29 1.05 56.51
CA LYS A 116 -9.42 0.28 55.97
C LYS A 116 -10.55 1.19 55.51
N ARG A 117 -10.86 2.28 56.23
CA ARG A 117 -11.91 3.26 55.86
C ARG A 117 -11.51 4.07 54.64
N ARG A 118 -10.24 4.44 54.53
CA ARG A 118 -9.69 5.07 53.31
C ARG A 118 -9.89 4.16 52.09
N LYS A 119 -9.60 2.86 52.21
CA LYS A 119 -9.82 1.89 51.12
C LYS A 119 -11.31 1.75 50.76
N ILE A 120 -12.19 1.73 51.76
CA ILE A 120 -13.64 1.71 51.54
C ILE A 120 -14.08 2.96 50.77
N ALA A 121 -13.63 4.16 51.16
CA ALA A 121 -13.96 5.40 50.47
C ALA A 121 -13.47 5.38 49.01
N GLN A 122 -12.25 4.91 48.76
CA GLN A 122 -11.70 4.78 47.40
C GLN A 122 -12.54 3.87 46.52
N VAL A 123 -13.04 2.74 47.06
CA VAL A 123 -13.94 1.86 46.30
C VAL A 123 -15.25 2.58 45.98
N HIS A 124 -15.83 3.30 46.93
CA HIS A 124 -17.07 4.04 46.71
C HIS A 124 -16.94 5.16 45.65
N VAL A 125 -15.81 5.88 45.63
CA VAL A 125 -15.49 6.84 44.56
C VAL A 125 -15.40 6.14 43.20
N LYS A 126 -14.72 4.99 43.15
CA LYS A 126 -14.54 4.23 41.90
C LYS A 126 -15.84 3.67 41.32
N VAL A 127 -16.77 3.24 42.18
CA VAL A 127 -18.08 2.74 41.73
C VAL A 127 -19.11 3.85 41.52
N GLY A 128 -18.71 5.12 41.67
CA GLY A 128 -19.57 6.27 41.41
C GLY A 128 -20.63 6.56 42.49
N LEU A 129 -20.48 6.03 43.70
CA LEU A 129 -21.43 6.31 44.79
C LEU A 129 -21.22 7.73 45.33
N SER A 130 -22.14 8.64 45.04
CA SER A 130 -22.04 10.02 45.53
C SER A 130 -22.08 10.13 47.07
N VAL A 131 -21.38 11.13 47.60
CA VAL A 131 -21.28 11.43 49.04
C VAL A 131 -22.65 11.49 49.74
N PRO A 132 -23.69 12.17 49.21
CA PRO A 132 -25.00 12.23 49.87
C PRO A 132 -25.66 10.86 50.09
N TRP A 133 -25.46 9.91 49.18
CA TRP A 133 -25.98 8.55 49.33
C TRP A 133 -25.25 7.78 50.43
N PHE A 134 -23.92 7.95 50.51
CA PHE A 134 -23.14 7.40 51.61
C PHE A 134 -23.59 7.97 52.97
N ILE A 135 -23.85 9.28 53.03
CA ILE A 135 -24.38 9.95 54.23
C ILE A 135 -25.71 9.34 54.66
N SER A 136 -26.61 9.16 53.71
CA SER A 136 -27.92 8.56 53.93
C SER A 136 -27.83 7.12 54.46
N ALA A 137 -26.87 6.32 53.94
CA ALA A 137 -26.67 4.94 54.39
C ALA A 137 -26.21 4.84 55.85
N ILE A 138 -25.32 5.72 56.32
CA ILE A 138 -24.91 5.76 57.74
C ILE A 138 -26.09 6.17 58.63
N GLN A 139 -26.97 7.08 58.18
CA GLN A 139 -28.18 7.43 58.93
C GLN A 139 -29.14 6.23 59.05
N VAL A 140 -29.29 5.43 57.99
CA VAL A 140 -30.08 4.19 58.03
C VAL A 140 -29.48 3.20 59.04
N ILE A 141 -28.16 3.06 59.09
CA ILE A 141 -27.47 2.24 60.10
C ILE A 141 -27.79 2.77 61.50
N ASN A 142 -27.71 4.07 61.73
CA ASN A 142 -28.03 4.69 63.02
C ASN A 142 -29.47 4.40 63.48
N ASN A 143 -30.44 4.49 62.56
CA ASN A 143 -31.83 4.15 62.84
C ASN A 143 -32.01 2.66 63.22
N ALA A 144 -31.27 1.76 62.58
CA ALA A 144 -31.29 0.33 62.92
C ALA A 144 -30.78 0.07 64.35
N PHE A 145 -29.73 0.79 64.78
CA PHE A 145 -29.24 0.74 66.15
C PHE A 145 -30.27 1.31 67.14
N LEU A 146 -30.89 2.44 66.82
CA LEU A 146 -31.94 3.04 67.65
C LEU A 146 -33.10 2.07 67.89
N GLU A 147 -33.62 1.45 66.82
CA GLU A 147 -34.72 0.49 66.94
C GLU A 147 -34.32 -0.77 67.73
N LEU A 148 -33.07 -1.24 67.58
CA LEU A 148 -32.56 -2.35 68.38
C LEU A 148 -32.48 -2.00 69.87
N VAL A 149 -31.95 -0.82 70.20
CA VAL A 149 -31.81 -0.34 71.58
C VAL A 149 -33.19 -0.14 72.21
N GLU A 150 -34.14 0.49 71.50
CA GLU A 150 -35.52 0.66 71.96
C GLU A 150 -36.19 -0.68 72.30
N LYS A 151 -35.96 -1.71 71.48
CA LYS A 151 -36.56 -3.05 71.68
C LYS A 151 -35.92 -3.85 72.81
N LYS A 152 -34.62 -3.64 73.09
CA LYS A 152 -33.81 -4.53 73.93
C LYS A 152 -33.35 -3.91 75.26
N VAL A 153 -33.28 -2.59 75.35
CA VAL A 153 -32.82 -1.85 76.54
C VAL A 153 -34.02 -1.18 77.20
N THR A 154 -34.30 -1.54 78.45
CA THR A 154 -35.48 -1.01 79.16
C THR A 154 -35.20 0.27 79.95
N ASP A 155 -33.96 0.47 80.38
CA ASP A 155 -33.57 1.68 81.12
C ASP A 155 -33.28 2.83 80.13
N VAL A 156 -33.94 3.97 80.36
CA VAL A 156 -33.86 5.13 79.46
C VAL A 156 -32.48 5.77 79.50
N LYS A 157 -31.81 5.78 80.67
CA LYS A 157 -30.50 6.40 80.83
C LYS A 157 -29.42 5.56 80.13
N ASP A 158 -29.53 4.25 80.23
CA ASP A 158 -28.66 3.30 79.53
C ASP A 158 -28.87 3.40 78.01
N ALA A 159 -30.13 3.45 77.54
CA ALA A 159 -30.46 3.64 76.13
C ALA A 159 -29.88 4.94 75.56
N LEU A 160 -30.00 6.06 76.28
CA LEU A 160 -29.44 7.35 75.87
C LEU A 160 -27.91 7.35 75.83
N THR A 161 -27.28 6.69 76.81
CA THR A 161 -25.82 6.58 76.90
C THR A 161 -25.27 5.72 75.76
N ILE A 162 -25.92 4.60 75.47
CA ILE A 162 -25.62 3.73 74.33
C ILE A 162 -25.77 4.50 73.02
N MET A 163 -26.90 5.18 72.81
CA MET A 163 -27.14 5.92 71.56
C MET A 163 -26.20 7.11 71.40
N SER A 164 -25.78 7.77 72.48
CA SER A 164 -24.74 8.80 72.42
C SER A 164 -23.42 8.22 71.92
N ALA A 165 -22.97 7.08 72.46
CA ALA A 165 -21.74 6.43 72.02
C ALA A 165 -21.84 5.94 70.56
N VAL A 166 -22.95 5.31 70.17
CA VAL A 166 -23.23 4.86 68.79
C VAL A 166 -23.20 6.04 67.81
N ASN A 167 -23.85 7.16 68.13
CA ASN A 167 -23.83 8.35 67.28
C ASN A 167 -22.40 8.89 67.09
N LYS A 168 -21.59 8.93 68.15
CA LYS A 168 -20.20 9.42 68.05
C LYS A 168 -19.34 8.52 67.16
N ILE A 169 -19.44 7.20 67.29
CA ILE A 169 -18.65 6.28 66.46
C ILE A 169 -19.10 6.28 64.99
N LEU A 170 -20.41 6.37 64.72
CA LEU A 170 -20.92 6.44 63.35
C LEU A 170 -20.59 7.78 62.69
N ASN A 171 -20.61 8.90 63.43
CA ASN A 171 -20.10 10.17 62.93
C ASN A 171 -18.59 10.12 62.67
N PHE A 172 -17.83 9.34 63.45
CA PHE A 172 -16.40 9.19 63.23
C PHE A 172 -16.12 8.36 61.98
N GLU A 173 -16.90 7.29 61.74
CA GLU A 173 -16.89 6.56 60.45
C GLU A 173 -17.17 7.48 59.27
N MET A 174 -18.19 8.33 59.39
CA MET A 174 -18.52 9.32 58.38
C MET A 174 -17.33 10.25 58.09
N LEU A 175 -16.73 10.82 59.13
CA LEU A 175 -15.59 11.74 59.01
C LEU A 175 -14.43 11.11 58.25
N LEU A 176 -14.04 9.88 58.62
CA LEU A 176 -12.93 9.16 57.99
C LEU A 176 -13.18 8.90 56.51
N ILE A 177 -14.41 8.51 56.17
CA ILE A 177 -14.78 8.16 54.79
C ILE A 177 -14.92 9.42 53.93
N LEU A 178 -15.54 10.49 54.44
CA LEU A 178 -15.66 11.76 53.71
C LEU A 178 -14.31 12.39 53.40
N GLY A 179 -13.38 12.45 54.36
CA GLY A 179 -12.04 13.00 54.12
C GLY A 179 -11.26 12.20 53.08
N ALA A 180 -11.41 10.86 53.08
CA ALA A 180 -10.84 10.01 52.06
C ALA A 180 -11.52 10.14 50.69
N TYR A 181 -12.85 10.35 50.68
CA TYR A 181 -13.63 10.58 49.46
C TYR A 181 -13.20 11.87 48.76
N GLU A 182 -13.05 12.96 49.52
CA GLU A 182 -12.60 14.25 49.00
C GLU A 182 -11.20 14.14 48.38
N THR A 183 -10.28 13.46 49.06
CA THR A 183 -8.91 13.27 48.59
C THR A 183 -8.87 12.50 47.28
N GLU A 184 -9.58 11.37 47.21
CA GLU A 184 -9.60 10.52 46.01
C GLU A 184 -10.34 11.20 44.85
N SER A 185 -11.43 11.91 45.12
CA SER A 185 -12.15 12.67 44.09
C SER A 185 -11.29 13.76 43.47
N LYS A 186 -10.50 14.49 44.28
CA LYS A 186 -9.55 15.49 43.78
C LYS A 186 -8.49 14.85 42.88
N ARG A 187 -7.91 13.73 43.31
CA ARG A 187 -6.91 12.97 42.53
C ARG A 187 -7.44 12.58 41.15
N VAL A 188 -8.65 12.00 41.09
CA VAL A 188 -9.27 11.57 39.82
C VAL A 188 -9.55 12.76 38.89
N ILE A 189 -10.01 13.89 39.42
CA ILE A 189 -10.26 15.11 38.64
C ILE A 189 -8.95 15.65 38.05
N GLU A 190 -7.88 15.68 38.84
CA GLU A 190 -6.57 16.19 38.42
C GLU A 190 -5.93 15.29 37.34
N GLU A 191 -5.97 13.97 37.52
CA GLU A 191 -5.54 13.01 36.49
C GLU A 191 -6.34 13.16 35.19
N SER A 192 -7.66 13.32 35.31
CA SER A 192 -8.54 13.56 34.15
C SER A 192 -8.19 14.87 33.43
N PHE A 193 -7.81 15.91 34.17
CA PHE A 193 -7.39 17.19 33.59
C PHE A 193 -6.05 17.08 32.85
N GLN A 194 -5.05 16.40 33.43
CA GLN A 194 -3.76 16.14 32.79
C GLN A 194 -3.95 15.35 31.49
N TYR A 195 -4.69 14.25 31.54
CA TYR A 195 -4.95 13.40 30.37
C TYR A 195 -5.65 14.17 29.23
N ARG A 196 -6.63 15.04 29.57
CA ARG A 196 -7.28 15.91 28.59
C ARG A 196 -6.28 16.87 27.93
N ASN A 197 -5.37 17.47 28.69
CA ASN A 197 -4.39 18.41 28.14
C ASN A 197 -3.37 17.71 27.22
N GLU A 198 -2.94 16.51 27.56
CA GLU A 198 -2.07 15.70 26.70
C GLU A 198 -2.72 15.40 25.35
N ILE A 199 -3.99 14.95 25.36
CA ILE A 199 -4.76 14.72 24.14
C ILE A 199 -4.85 16.00 23.29
N ASN A 200 -5.07 17.15 23.92
CA ASN A 200 -5.21 18.42 23.21
C ASN A 200 -3.93 18.86 22.51
N ASN A 201 -2.80 18.70 23.18
CA ASN A 201 -1.50 18.99 22.60
C ASN A 201 -1.21 18.03 21.44
N ALA A 202 -1.52 16.74 21.61
CA ALA A 202 -1.39 15.75 20.55
C ALA A 202 -2.23 16.12 19.31
N ILE A 203 -3.51 16.45 19.48
CA ILE A 203 -4.39 16.88 18.37
C ILE A 203 -3.82 18.09 17.63
N THR A 204 -3.25 19.07 18.35
CA THR A 204 -2.67 20.28 17.74
C THR A 204 -1.45 19.95 16.89
N ILE A 205 -0.52 19.18 17.45
CA ILE A 205 0.69 18.75 16.75
C ILE A 205 0.31 17.93 15.51
N THR A 206 -0.64 17.01 15.64
CA THR A 206 -1.13 16.19 14.52
C THR A 206 -1.80 17.05 13.44
N ALA A 207 -2.62 18.04 13.82
CA ALA A 207 -3.25 18.94 12.85
C ALA A 207 -2.19 19.76 12.07
N ASP A 208 -1.20 20.34 12.74
CA ASP A 208 -0.16 21.12 12.05
C ASP A 208 0.72 20.24 11.15
N GLN A 209 1.06 19.02 11.59
CA GLN A 209 1.77 18.04 10.77
C GLN A 209 0.97 17.64 9.52
N LEU A 210 -0.34 17.43 9.68
CA LEU A 210 -1.22 17.08 8.57
C LEU A 210 -1.30 18.21 7.53
N GLY A 211 -1.27 19.48 7.97
CA GLY A 211 -1.23 20.62 7.07
C GLY A 211 0.03 20.69 6.21
N GLU A 212 1.19 20.41 6.81
CA GLU A 212 2.44 20.36 6.06
C GLU A 212 2.47 19.19 5.07
N VAL A 213 1.92 18.03 5.46
CA VAL A 213 1.76 16.88 4.54
C VAL A 213 0.88 17.27 3.34
N VAL A 214 -0.28 17.89 3.56
CA VAL A 214 -1.16 18.33 2.45
C VAL A 214 -0.46 19.32 1.53
N LYS A 215 0.28 20.28 2.10
CA LYS A 215 1.06 21.24 1.32
C LYS A 215 2.11 20.55 0.45
N GLN A 216 2.85 19.60 1.02
CA GLN A 216 3.85 18.83 0.29
C GLN A 216 3.20 17.96 -0.80
N THR A 217 2.06 17.34 -0.51
CA THR A 217 1.27 16.58 -1.50
C THR A 217 0.86 17.47 -2.66
N ASN A 218 0.38 18.69 -2.41
CA ASN A 218 0.00 19.64 -3.46
C ASN A 218 1.19 20.05 -4.34
N LEU A 219 2.39 20.23 -3.76
CA LEU A 219 3.61 20.49 -4.54
C LEU A 219 3.96 19.31 -5.45
N SER A 220 3.92 18.09 -4.93
CA SER A 220 4.16 16.88 -5.73
C SER A 220 3.11 16.70 -6.84
N ILE A 221 1.85 17.06 -6.61
CA ILE A 221 0.81 17.06 -7.65
C ILE A 221 1.17 17.99 -8.80
N GLN A 222 1.63 19.22 -8.51
CA GLN A 222 2.03 20.16 -9.56
C GLN A 222 3.19 19.63 -10.40
N GLU A 223 4.15 18.96 -9.78
CA GLU A 223 5.26 18.33 -10.48
C GLU A 223 4.78 17.17 -11.39
N ILE A 224 3.89 16.32 -10.87
CA ILE A 224 3.28 15.22 -11.65
C ILE A 224 2.48 15.78 -12.84
N LEU A 225 1.75 16.88 -12.66
CA LEU A 225 1.00 17.52 -13.75
C LEU A 225 1.93 18.00 -14.87
N ASN A 226 3.06 18.62 -14.52
CA ASN A 226 4.04 19.05 -15.51
C ASN A 226 4.66 17.86 -16.25
N GLN A 227 5.07 16.82 -15.52
CA GLN A 227 5.61 15.59 -16.12
C GLN A 227 4.59 14.89 -17.03
N THR A 228 3.32 14.83 -16.60
CA THR A 228 2.21 14.27 -17.40
C THR A 228 2.04 15.03 -18.71
N HIS A 229 2.15 16.35 -18.66
CA HIS A 229 2.08 17.19 -19.86
C HIS A 229 3.23 16.91 -20.83
N GLU A 230 4.47 16.79 -20.34
CA GLU A 230 5.63 16.44 -21.17
C GLU A 230 5.50 15.06 -21.80
N VAL A 231 5.05 14.05 -21.05
CA VAL A 231 4.81 12.69 -21.57
C VAL A 231 3.73 12.70 -22.65
N ALA A 232 2.68 13.51 -22.49
CA ALA A 232 1.64 13.66 -23.52
C ALA A 232 2.20 14.25 -24.82
N ILE A 233 3.07 15.26 -24.73
CA ILE A 233 3.74 15.85 -25.89
C ILE A 233 4.63 14.80 -26.56
N HIS A 234 5.48 14.11 -25.80
CA HIS A 234 6.37 13.08 -26.34
C HIS A 234 5.61 11.91 -27.00
N SER A 235 4.48 11.49 -26.44
CA SER A 235 3.63 10.45 -27.03
C SER A 235 3.06 10.88 -28.39
N LYS A 236 2.59 12.12 -28.50
CA LYS A 236 2.10 12.69 -29.77
C LYS A 236 3.21 12.82 -30.81
N GLU A 237 4.39 13.27 -30.40
CA GLU A 237 5.57 13.34 -31.27
C GLU A 237 6.02 11.93 -31.72
N GLY A 238 6.01 10.96 -30.81
CA GLY A 238 6.29 9.54 -31.08
C GLY A 238 5.34 8.96 -32.13
N THR A 239 4.04 9.28 -32.04
CA THR A 239 3.03 8.88 -33.02
C THR A 239 3.32 9.48 -34.40
N LYS A 240 3.66 10.77 -34.45
CA LYS A 240 4.01 11.47 -35.70
C LYS A 240 5.29 10.91 -36.34
N LEU A 241 6.31 10.62 -35.54
CA LEU A 241 7.56 10.01 -36.00
C LEU A 241 7.33 8.60 -36.52
N SER A 242 6.54 7.80 -35.80
CA SER A 242 6.18 6.43 -36.22
C SER A 242 5.42 6.45 -37.55
N ALA A 243 4.48 7.38 -37.74
CA ALA A 243 3.78 7.56 -39.01
C ALA A 243 4.73 7.94 -40.17
N LYS A 244 5.69 8.84 -39.94
CA LYS A 244 6.70 9.21 -40.95
C LYS A 244 7.59 8.03 -41.33
N ALA A 245 8.09 7.29 -40.35
CA ALA A 245 8.94 6.13 -40.59
C ALA A 245 8.18 4.99 -41.29
N LYS A 246 6.91 4.76 -40.94
CA LYS A 246 6.03 3.84 -41.67
C LYS A 246 5.94 4.20 -43.15
N ASN A 247 5.70 5.47 -43.46
CA ASN A 247 5.63 5.93 -44.85
C ASN A 247 6.98 5.74 -45.59
N LYS A 248 8.11 6.01 -44.92
CA LYS A 248 9.44 5.78 -45.49
C LYS A 248 9.75 4.29 -45.70
N ALA A 249 9.29 3.42 -44.82
CA ALA A 249 9.41 1.98 -44.99
C ALA A 249 8.56 1.47 -46.16
N LEU A 250 7.35 1.99 -46.34
CA LEU A 250 6.49 1.69 -47.50
C LEU A 250 7.15 2.15 -48.82
N GLU A 251 7.71 3.36 -48.85
CA GLU A 251 8.46 3.88 -50.00
C GLU A 251 9.67 2.98 -50.31
N GLY A 252 10.44 2.60 -49.29
CA GLY A 252 11.58 1.69 -49.45
C GLY A 252 11.18 0.31 -49.95
N LYS A 253 10.06 -0.25 -49.46
CA LYS A 253 9.52 -1.53 -49.94
C LYS A 253 9.15 -1.46 -51.42
N LYS A 254 8.47 -0.39 -51.84
CA LYS A 254 8.13 -0.16 -53.25
C LYS A 254 9.40 -0.06 -54.12
N GLN A 255 10.43 0.64 -53.66
CA GLN A 255 11.71 0.72 -54.38
C GLN A 255 12.39 -0.65 -54.52
N MET A 256 12.25 -1.54 -53.53
CA MET A 256 12.77 -2.91 -53.63
C MET A 256 11.98 -3.77 -54.62
N GLU A 257 10.66 -3.58 -54.70
CA GLU A 257 9.81 -4.23 -55.71
C GLU A 257 10.23 -3.79 -57.14
N GLU A 258 10.40 -2.48 -57.36
CA GLU A 258 10.89 -1.93 -58.64
C GLU A 258 12.31 -2.42 -58.98
N LEU A 259 13.20 -2.54 -57.99
CA LEU A 259 14.55 -3.10 -58.18
C LEU A 259 14.50 -4.58 -58.58
N GLN A 260 13.59 -5.35 -58.00
CA GLN A 260 13.45 -6.77 -58.29
C GLN A 260 12.89 -7.01 -59.71
N GLU A 261 11.95 -6.18 -60.16
CA GLU A 261 11.46 -6.19 -61.55
C GLU A 261 12.59 -5.85 -62.54
N ASN A 262 13.35 -4.79 -62.27
CA ASN A 262 14.51 -4.43 -63.10
C ASN A 262 15.58 -5.53 -63.15
N SER A 263 15.84 -6.19 -62.02
CA SER A 263 16.80 -7.29 -61.94
C SER A 263 16.35 -8.50 -62.77
N GLN A 264 15.04 -8.78 -62.80
CA GLN A 264 14.48 -9.82 -63.66
C GLN A 264 14.68 -9.47 -65.14
N HIS A 265 14.46 -8.22 -65.54
CA HIS A 265 14.72 -7.79 -66.91
C HIS A 265 16.19 -7.92 -67.31
N VAL A 266 17.12 -7.63 -66.40
CA VAL A 266 18.55 -7.85 -66.63
C VAL A 266 18.87 -9.33 -66.78
N GLU A 267 18.33 -10.20 -65.92
CA GLU A 267 18.51 -11.65 -66.00
C GLU A 267 18.01 -12.20 -67.36
N ASP A 268 16.82 -11.80 -67.79
CA ASP A 268 16.25 -12.18 -69.09
C ASP A 268 17.13 -11.69 -70.25
N GLY A 269 17.64 -10.46 -70.15
CA GLY A 269 18.58 -9.87 -71.12
C GLY A 269 19.88 -10.64 -71.21
N THR A 270 20.48 -11.00 -70.08
CA THR A 270 21.70 -11.82 -70.01
C THR A 270 21.47 -13.19 -70.64
N ILE A 271 20.35 -13.86 -70.35
CA ILE A 271 20.01 -15.16 -70.95
C ILE A 271 19.91 -15.05 -72.48
N ASN A 272 19.31 -13.98 -72.99
CA ASN A 272 19.19 -13.76 -74.44
C ASN A 272 20.56 -13.50 -75.09
N ILE A 273 21.42 -12.68 -74.46
CA ILE A 273 22.78 -12.44 -74.96
C ILE A 273 23.59 -13.74 -74.98
N SER A 274 23.51 -14.57 -73.94
CA SER A 274 24.19 -15.88 -73.90
C SER A 274 23.76 -16.80 -75.05
N LYS A 275 22.47 -16.77 -75.46
CA LYS A 275 21.98 -17.53 -76.62
C LYS A 275 22.54 -16.99 -77.94
N GLU A 276 22.55 -15.67 -78.12
CA GLU A 276 23.11 -15.05 -79.33
C GLU A 276 24.61 -15.28 -79.45
N LEU A 277 25.33 -15.25 -78.33
CA LEU A 277 26.73 -15.64 -78.25
C LEU A 277 26.91 -17.08 -78.74
N GLN A 278 26.19 -18.06 -78.20
CA GLN A 278 26.25 -19.45 -78.69
C GLN A 278 25.98 -19.60 -80.20
N ASN A 279 25.06 -18.82 -80.76
CA ASN A 279 24.82 -18.81 -82.20
C ASN A 279 26.03 -18.25 -82.97
N LEU A 280 26.71 -17.24 -82.44
CA LEU A 280 27.88 -16.62 -83.03
C LEU A 280 29.10 -17.57 -83.04
N GLU A 281 29.34 -18.32 -81.96
CA GLU A 281 30.37 -19.37 -81.90
C GLU A 281 30.15 -20.42 -83.00
N ASN A 282 28.92 -20.89 -83.15
CA ASN A 282 28.56 -21.81 -84.22
C ASN A 282 28.80 -21.22 -85.63
N ASN A 283 28.65 -19.91 -85.81
CA ASN A 283 28.94 -19.24 -87.07
C ASN A 283 30.45 -19.12 -87.31
N PHE A 284 31.24 -18.81 -86.29
CA PHE A 284 32.70 -18.76 -86.41
C PHE A 284 33.32 -20.13 -86.71
N GLU A 285 32.80 -21.22 -86.12
CA GLU A 285 33.23 -22.58 -86.46
C GLU A 285 32.94 -22.94 -87.93
N LYS A 286 31.78 -22.52 -88.46
CA LYS A 286 31.47 -22.65 -89.90
C LYS A 286 32.41 -21.83 -90.76
N MET A 287 32.69 -20.58 -90.37
CA MET A 287 33.63 -19.71 -91.10
C MET A 287 35.04 -20.31 -91.11
N LYS A 288 35.51 -20.83 -89.98
CA LYS A 288 36.80 -21.54 -89.87
C LYS A 288 36.88 -22.70 -90.85
N THR A 289 35.83 -23.50 -90.92
CA THR A 289 35.73 -24.62 -91.88
C THR A 289 35.81 -24.12 -93.34
N ILE A 290 35.09 -23.06 -93.68
CA ILE A 290 35.11 -22.47 -95.05
C ILE A 290 36.49 -21.92 -95.37
N THR A 291 37.11 -21.17 -94.45
CA THR A 291 38.45 -20.60 -94.62
C THR A 291 39.50 -21.69 -94.84
N GLN A 292 39.41 -22.81 -94.11
CA GLN A 292 40.25 -23.98 -94.33
C GLN A 292 40.08 -24.57 -95.73
N ILE A 293 38.84 -24.65 -96.24
CA ILE A 293 38.56 -25.11 -97.60
C ILE A 293 39.19 -24.15 -98.63
N VAL A 294 39.04 -22.83 -98.44
CA VAL A 294 39.62 -21.82 -99.34
C VAL A 294 41.15 -21.91 -99.34
N GLU A 295 41.78 -22.07 -98.19
CA GLU A 295 43.23 -22.25 -98.09
C GLU A 295 43.68 -23.52 -98.83
N ASN A 296 42.94 -24.63 -98.68
CA ASN A 296 43.21 -25.88 -99.39
C ASN A 296 43.06 -25.72 -100.91
N VAL A 297 42.02 -25.02 -101.38
CA VAL A 297 41.82 -24.72 -102.81
C VAL A 297 42.93 -23.81 -103.35
N ALA A 298 43.36 -22.82 -102.58
CA ALA A 298 44.49 -21.96 -102.94
C ALA A 298 45.80 -22.76 -103.05
N ASN A 299 46.08 -23.65 -102.09
CA ASN A 299 47.23 -24.55 -102.14
C ASN A 299 47.18 -25.48 -103.38
N GLN A 300 46.03 -26.06 -103.69
CA GLN A 300 45.83 -26.89 -104.89
C GLN A 300 46.02 -26.09 -106.18
N THR A 301 45.47 -24.87 -106.25
CA THR A 301 45.59 -23.98 -107.41
C THR A 301 47.03 -23.53 -107.62
N ASN A 302 47.76 -23.25 -106.53
CA ASN A 302 49.18 -22.92 -106.56
C ASN A 302 50.01 -24.07 -107.15
N LEU A 303 49.72 -25.32 -106.75
CA LEU A 303 50.35 -26.53 -107.29
C LEU A 303 50.00 -26.74 -108.77
N LEU A 304 48.74 -26.55 -109.17
CA LEU A 304 48.32 -26.64 -110.58
C LEU A 304 49.01 -25.58 -111.44
N ALA A 305 49.09 -24.34 -110.95
CA ALA A 305 49.76 -23.24 -111.63
C ALA A 305 51.27 -23.45 -111.75
N LEU A 306 51.91 -24.04 -110.73
CA LEU A 306 53.31 -24.46 -110.79
C LEU A 306 53.53 -25.53 -111.87
N ASN A 307 52.67 -26.56 -111.90
CA ASN A 307 52.73 -27.60 -112.94
C ASN A 307 52.53 -27.01 -114.35
N ALA A 308 51.60 -26.06 -114.51
CA ALA A 308 51.37 -25.35 -115.76
C ALA A 308 52.56 -24.47 -116.17
N ALA A 309 53.23 -23.80 -115.22
CA ALA A 309 54.43 -23.01 -115.48
C ALA A 309 55.61 -23.88 -115.93
N ILE A 310 55.76 -25.08 -115.36
CA ILE A 310 56.75 -26.08 -115.77
C ILE A 310 56.49 -26.53 -117.21
N GLU A 311 55.25 -26.89 -117.55
CA GLU A 311 54.90 -27.36 -118.90
C GLU A 311 55.01 -26.23 -119.94
N ALA A 312 54.68 -24.99 -119.57
CA ALA A 312 54.89 -23.82 -120.42
C ALA A 312 56.38 -23.54 -120.69
N ALA A 313 57.27 -23.75 -119.72
CA ALA A 313 58.72 -23.68 -119.92
C ALA A 313 59.22 -24.80 -120.86
N ARG A 314 58.60 -25.98 -120.78
CA ARG A 314 58.91 -27.15 -121.62
C ARG A 314 58.54 -26.97 -123.09
N ALA A 315 57.47 -26.21 -123.38
CA ALA A 315 57.02 -25.88 -124.73
C ALA A 315 57.85 -24.79 -125.46
N GLY A 316 58.88 -24.24 -124.81
CA GLY A 316 59.84 -23.29 -125.42
C GLY A 316 59.18 -21.99 -125.90
N GLU A 317 59.49 -21.56 -127.14
CA GLU A 317 58.94 -20.33 -127.74
C GLU A 317 57.40 -20.30 -127.79
N SER A 318 56.76 -21.46 -128.01
CA SER A 318 55.29 -21.57 -128.11
C SER A 318 54.57 -21.46 -126.76
N GLY A 319 55.29 -21.65 -125.64
CA GLY A 319 54.74 -21.64 -124.28
C GLY A 319 54.86 -20.29 -123.55
N LYS A 320 55.53 -19.29 -124.12
CA LYS A 320 55.82 -18.00 -123.46
C LYS A 320 54.56 -17.29 -122.93
N GLY A 321 53.47 -17.26 -123.71
CA GLY A 321 52.19 -16.68 -123.27
C GLY A 321 51.54 -17.43 -122.10
N PHE A 322 51.57 -18.77 -122.15
CA PHE A 322 51.06 -19.64 -121.09
C PHE A 322 51.88 -19.53 -119.80
N ALA A 323 53.20 -19.35 -119.89
CA ALA A 323 54.07 -19.20 -118.74
C ALA A 323 53.77 -17.92 -117.94
N VAL A 324 53.36 -16.83 -118.62
CA VAL A 324 52.93 -15.59 -117.95
C VAL A 324 51.62 -15.84 -117.20
N VAL A 325 50.64 -16.46 -117.83
CA VAL A 325 49.34 -16.79 -117.19
C VAL A 325 49.53 -17.72 -115.99
N ALA A 326 50.33 -18.79 -116.14
CA ALA A 326 50.59 -19.73 -115.05
C ALA A 326 51.29 -19.05 -113.85
N ASN A 327 52.25 -18.15 -114.08
CA ASN A 327 52.87 -17.38 -113.01
C ASN A 327 51.89 -16.40 -112.33
N GLU A 328 50.98 -15.80 -113.08
CA GLU A 328 49.97 -14.90 -112.53
C GLU A 328 48.93 -15.66 -111.68
N VAL A 329 48.47 -16.82 -112.15
CA VAL A 329 47.59 -17.73 -111.37
C VAL A 329 48.30 -18.21 -110.11
N ARG A 330 49.60 -18.53 -110.18
CA ARG A 330 50.42 -18.93 -109.02
C ARG A 330 50.48 -17.83 -107.97
N LYS A 331 50.73 -16.58 -108.38
CA LYS A 331 50.72 -15.41 -107.47
C LYS A 331 49.35 -15.19 -106.84
N LEU A 332 48.27 -15.28 -107.63
CA LEU A 332 46.90 -15.16 -107.13
C LEU A 332 46.57 -16.24 -106.10
N ALA A 333 47.00 -17.49 -106.35
CA ALA A 333 46.81 -18.59 -105.42
C ALA A 333 47.59 -18.38 -104.11
N GLU A 334 48.84 -17.93 -104.18
CA GLU A 334 49.64 -17.58 -102.98
C GLU A 334 49.01 -16.41 -102.20
N GLN A 335 48.56 -15.37 -102.88
CA GLN A 335 47.87 -14.24 -102.25
C GLN A 335 46.53 -14.67 -101.61
N THR A 336 45.81 -15.58 -102.25
CA THR A 336 44.57 -16.16 -101.71
C THR A 336 44.85 -16.97 -100.45
N LYS A 337 45.93 -17.75 -100.42
CA LYS A 337 46.38 -18.51 -99.25
C LYS A 337 46.72 -17.58 -98.08
N ILE A 338 47.53 -16.55 -98.32
CA ILE A 338 47.90 -15.56 -97.29
C ILE A 338 46.62 -14.90 -96.74
N SER A 339 45.70 -14.52 -97.64
CA SER A 339 44.42 -13.91 -97.24
C SER A 339 43.55 -14.86 -96.41
N ALA A 340 43.47 -16.14 -96.78
CA ALA A 340 42.76 -17.17 -96.01
C ALA A 340 43.37 -17.38 -94.63
N SER A 341 44.70 -17.43 -94.51
CA SER A 341 45.40 -17.50 -93.22
C SER A 341 45.07 -16.29 -92.34
N SER A 342 45.13 -15.07 -92.89
CA SER A 342 44.77 -13.86 -92.14
C SER A 342 43.31 -13.86 -91.68
N ILE A 343 42.37 -14.38 -92.49
CA ILE A 343 40.98 -14.56 -92.08
C ILE A 343 40.88 -15.57 -90.94
N SER A 344 41.65 -16.67 -90.98
CA SER A 344 41.66 -17.66 -89.91
C SER A 344 42.15 -17.06 -88.58
N ASP A 345 43.17 -16.20 -88.61
CA ASP A 345 43.68 -15.51 -87.43
C ASP A 345 42.61 -14.58 -86.83
N LEU A 346 41.90 -13.82 -87.67
CA LEU A 346 40.79 -12.96 -87.24
C LEU A 346 39.63 -13.75 -86.61
N ILE A 347 39.33 -14.95 -87.13
CA ILE A 347 38.30 -15.83 -86.56
C ILE A 347 38.73 -16.33 -85.17
N ASN A 348 39.99 -16.72 -85.00
CA ASN A 348 40.50 -17.16 -83.70
C ASN A 348 40.46 -16.01 -82.67
N GLU A 349 40.89 -14.80 -83.06
CA GLU A 349 40.80 -13.61 -82.19
C GLU A 349 39.34 -13.29 -81.81
N ALA A 350 38.40 -13.46 -82.75
CA ALA A 350 36.98 -13.26 -82.48
C ALA A 350 36.41 -14.30 -81.51
N ASN A 351 36.81 -15.58 -81.63
CA ASN A 351 36.44 -16.64 -80.69
C ASN A 351 36.98 -16.38 -79.29
N GLU A 352 38.25 -15.99 -79.14
CA GLU A 352 38.82 -15.64 -77.82
C GLU A 352 38.04 -14.49 -77.15
N LYS A 353 37.69 -13.44 -77.92
CA LYS A 353 36.84 -12.35 -77.41
C LYS A 353 35.46 -12.84 -77.01
N MET A 354 34.92 -13.83 -77.71
CA MET A 354 33.62 -14.41 -77.42
C MET A 354 33.63 -15.19 -76.10
N ASP A 355 34.67 -15.99 -75.84
CA ASP A 355 34.86 -16.70 -74.57
C ASP A 355 34.91 -15.72 -73.39
N HIS A 356 35.62 -14.60 -73.56
CA HIS A 356 35.65 -13.54 -72.56
C HIS A 356 34.27 -12.90 -72.31
N LEU A 357 33.45 -12.74 -73.37
CA LEU A 357 32.08 -12.24 -73.23
C LEU A 357 31.18 -13.24 -72.49
N VAL A 358 31.32 -14.54 -72.74
CA VAL A 358 30.57 -15.58 -72.01
C VAL A 358 30.91 -15.55 -70.52
N GLN A 359 32.20 -15.52 -70.17
CA GLN A 359 32.65 -15.41 -68.77
C GLN A 359 32.10 -14.13 -68.11
N SER A 360 32.09 -13.02 -68.84
CA SER A 360 31.54 -11.76 -68.34
C SER A 360 30.03 -11.85 -68.09
N MET A 361 29.28 -12.57 -68.93
CA MET A 361 27.85 -12.79 -68.73
C MET A 361 27.55 -13.67 -67.52
N ASP A 362 28.38 -14.69 -67.25
CA ASP A 362 28.26 -15.51 -66.03
C ASP A 362 28.47 -14.67 -64.76
N ILE A 363 29.44 -13.75 -64.77
CA ILE A 363 29.67 -12.81 -63.67
C ILE A 363 28.47 -11.88 -63.47
N VAL A 364 27.91 -11.33 -64.54
CA VAL A 364 26.70 -10.49 -64.47
C VAL A 364 25.53 -11.26 -63.87
N LYS A 365 25.32 -12.51 -64.29
CA LYS A 365 24.27 -13.37 -63.76
C LYS A 365 24.41 -13.60 -62.26
N ASP A 366 25.61 -13.92 -61.78
CA ASP A 366 25.86 -14.14 -60.34
C ASP A 366 25.62 -12.86 -59.52
N HIS A 367 26.04 -11.70 -60.04
CA HIS A 367 25.77 -10.41 -59.41
C HIS A 367 24.27 -10.08 -59.32
N VAL A 368 23.49 -10.35 -60.38
CA VAL A 368 22.04 -10.15 -60.38
C VAL A 368 21.36 -11.06 -59.36
N GLN A 369 21.74 -12.34 -59.30
CA GLN A 369 21.20 -13.29 -58.33
C GLN A 369 21.52 -12.89 -56.89
N THR A 370 22.73 -12.41 -56.64
CA THR A 370 23.13 -11.88 -55.34
C THR A 370 22.36 -10.61 -54.98
N GLY A 371 22.20 -9.69 -55.95
CA GLY A 371 21.40 -8.48 -55.80
C GLY A 371 19.94 -8.77 -55.44
N ASN A 372 19.33 -9.74 -56.10
CA ASN A 372 17.96 -10.20 -55.80
C ASN A 372 17.82 -10.74 -54.37
N LYS A 373 18.76 -11.56 -53.90
CA LYS A 373 18.76 -12.05 -52.51
C LYS A 373 18.86 -10.91 -51.50
N ILE A 374 19.70 -9.91 -51.77
CA ILE A 374 19.86 -8.74 -50.90
C ILE A 374 18.59 -7.87 -50.92
N SER A 375 17.98 -7.66 -52.10
CA SER A 375 16.74 -6.91 -52.25
C SER A 375 15.60 -7.54 -51.43
N LEU A 376 15.43 -8.87 -51.52
CA LEU A 376 14.44 -9.61 -50.74
C LEU A 376 14.65 -9.45 -49.22
N LYS A 377 15.90 -9.56 -48.75
CA LYS A 377 16.23 -9.37 -47.34
C LYS A 377 15.97 -7.93 -46.88
N THR A 378 16.22 -6.96 -47.74
CA THR A 378 15.99 -5.53 -47.46
C THR A 378 14.49 -5.24 -47.41
N SER A 379 13.70 -5.80 -48.33
CA SER A 379 12.24 -5.71 -48.33
C SER A 379 11.63 -6.29 -47.05
N ALA A 380 12.10 -7.47 -46.60
CA ALA A 380 11.70 -8.05 -45.32
C ALA A 380 12.06 -7.15 -44.12
N SER A 381 13.19 -6.42 -44.19
CA SER A 381 13.57 -5.47 -43.13
C SER A 381 12.62 -4.25 -43.09
N PHE A 382 12.16 -3.75 -44.25
CA PHE A 382 11.13 -2.71 -44.29
C PHE A 382 9.79 -3.19 -43.71
N GLU A 383 9.41 -4.45 -43.93
CA GLU A 383 8.23 -5.05 -43.32
C GLU A 383 8.32 -5.08 -41.78
N LEU A 384 9.49 -5.43 -41.23
CA LEU A 384 9.73 -5.39 -39.79
C LEU A 384 9.65 -3.97 -39.22
N ILE A 385 10.15 -2.96 -39.94
CA ILE A 385 10.03 -1.55 -39.56
C ILE A 385 8.56 -1.13 -39.56
N LEU A 386 7.79 -1.53 -40.57
CA LEU A 386 6.36 -1.22 -40.66
C LEU A 386 5.59 -1.75 -39.44
N ASN A 387 5.79 -3.03 -39.11
CA ASN A 387 5.14 -3.66 -37.97
C ASN A 387 5.56 -3.01 -36.64
N SER A 388 6.86 -2.74 -36.47
CA SER A 388 7.38 -2.05 -35.29
C SER A 388 6.77 -0.65 -35.12
N MET A 389 6.57 0.08 -36.23
CA MET A 389 5.98 1.41 -36.17
C MET A 389 4.47 1.36 -35.88
N LEU A 390 3.74 0.36 -36.37
CA LEU A 390 2.33 0.16 -35.99
C LEU A 390 2.20 -0.16 -34.49
N GLU A 391 3.04 -1.02 -33.95
CA GLU A 391 3.06 -1.33 -32.51
C GLU A 391 3.40 -0.08 -31.69
N ASN A 392 4.35 0.74 -32.14
CA ASN A 392 4.71 2.01 -31.48
C ASN A 392 3.53 3.01 -31.48
N GLN A 393 2.78 3.12 -32.58
CA GLN A 393 1.58 3.94 -32.63
C GLN A 393 0.52 3.47 -31.60
N GLU A 394 0.28 2.17 -31.50
CA GLU A 394 -0.66 1.64 -30.50
C GLU A 394 -0.19 1.90 -29.06
N LYS A 395 1.10 1.71 -28.77
CA LYS A 395 1.68 2.02 -27.45
C LYS A 395 1.53 3.50 -27.09
N ASN A 396 1.74 4.42 -28.04
CA ASN A 396 1.54 5.85 -27.79
C ASN A 396 0.07 6.17 -27.49
N HIS A 397 -0.88 5.54 -28.21
CA HIS A 397 -2.31 5.68 -27.90
C HIS A 397 -2.71 5.06 -26.55
N GLN A 398 -2.04 3.99 -26.12
CA GLN A 398 -2.20 3.46 -24.76
C GLN A 398 -1.70 4.47 -23.72
N ILE A 399 -0.52 5.06 -23.92
CA ILE A 399 0.01 6.10 -23.04
C ILE A 399 -0.98 7.26 -22.92
N GLU A 400 -1.56 7.74 -24.02
CA GLU A 400 -2.56 8.81 -23.98
C GLU A 400 -3.76 8.46 -23.07
N ARG A 401 -4.28 7.24 -23.14
CA ARG A 401 -5.36 6.76 -22.26
C ARG A 401 -4.94 6.68 -20.79
N GLU A 402 -3.72 6.23 -20.52
CA GLU A 402 -3.18 6.16 -19.16
C GLU A 402 -2.99 7.56 -18.55
N LEU A 403 -2.58 8.54 -19.35
CA LEU A 403 -2.48 9.93 -18.91
C LEU A 403 -3.84 10.54 -18.56
N ASP A 404 -4.90 10.24 -19.33
CA ASP A 404 -6.25 10.68 -18.99
C ASP A 404 -6.72 10.09 -17.65
N ALA A 405 -6.45 8.81 -17.41
CA ALA A 405 -6.76 8.18 -16.12
C ALA A 405 -5.93 8.78 -14.96
N LEU A 406 -4.65 9.11 -15.21
CA LEU A 406 -3.80 9.78 -14.24
C LEU A 406 -4.35 11.17 -13.86
N ASN A 407 -4.80 11.96 -14.84
CA ASN A 407 -5.42 13.26 -14.59
C ASN A 407 -6.66 13.16 -13.70
N GLN A 408 -7.51 12.15 -13.91
CA GLN A 408 -8.67 11.89 -13.03
C GLN A 408 -8.25 11.52 -11.60
N ASN A 409 -7.17 10.78 -11.44
CA ASN A 409 -6.65 10.45 -10.11
C ASN A 409 -6.07 11.68 -9.41
N ILE A 410 -5.38 12.55 -10.13
CA ILE A 410 -4.90 13.83 -9.59
C ILE A 410 -6.04 14.70 -9.09
N GLU A 411 -7.15 14.77 -9.82
CA GLU A 411 -8.36 15.51 -9.40
C GLU A 411 -8.92 14.96 -8.08
N LYS A 412 -9.02 13.63 -7.95
CA LYS A 412 -9.46 12.98 -6.70
C LYS A 412 -8.53 13.30 -5.53
N ILE A 413 -7.22 13.31 -5.74
CA ILE A 413 -6.24 13.66 -4.69
C ILE A 413 -6.41 15.12 -4.29
N ASN A 414 -6.59 16.04 -5.24
CA ASN A 414 -6.86 17.45 -4.92
C ASN A 414 -8.11 17.62 -4.06
N ASN A 415 -9.21 16.94 -4.39
CA ASN A 415 -10.44 16.99 -3.60
C ASN A 415 -10.22 16.44 -2.18
N ALA A 416 -9.54 15.31 -2.05
CA ALA A 416 -9.20 14.73 -0.75
C ALA A 416 -8.30 15.67 0.08
N SER A 417 -7.32 16.34 -0.55
CA SER A 417 -6.49 17.36 0.09
C SER A 417 -7.33 18.53 0.62
N THR A 418 -8.33 18.99 -0.14
CA THR A 418 -9.26 20.04 0.31
C THR A 418 -10.11 19.58 1.50
N GLU A 419 -10.67 18.37 1.45
CA GLU A 419 -11.45 17.79 2.57
C GLU A 419 -10.60 17.68 3.85
N ILE A 420 -9.33 17.28 3.72
CA ILE A 420 -8.41 17.23 4.87
C ILE A 420 -8.19 18.62 5.47
N LEU A 421 -8.03 19.66 4.65
CA LEU A 421 -7.87 21.03 5.13
C LEU A 421 -9.12 21.53 5.87
N GLU A 422 -10.32 21.20 5.38
CA GLU A 422 -11.58 21.54 6.05
C GLU A 422 -11.69 20.84 7.41
N LEU A 423 -11.41 19.53 7.48
CA LEU A 423 -11.40 18.76 8.73
C LEU A 423 -10.38 19.32 9.74
N MET A 424 -9.23 19.78 9.28
CA MET A 424 -8.24 20.43 10.13
C MET A 424 -8.76 21.74 10.73
N ASP A 425 -9.48 22.54 9.95
CA ASP A 425 -10.04 23.80 10.43
C ASP A 425 -11.21 23.57 11.41
N GLU A 426 -12.00 22.51 11.17
CA GLU A 426 -13.02 22.04 12.10
C GLU A 426 -12.41 21.58 13.44
N LEU A 427 -11.29 20.84 13.39
CA LEU A 427 -10.56 20.45 14.61
C LEU A 427 -10.03 21.66 15.39
N LYS A 428 -9.55 22.69 14.69
CA LYS A 428 -9.08 23.95 15.30
C LYS A 428 -10.23 24.75 15.94
N THR A 429 -11.40 24.79 15.30
CA THR A 429 -12.59 25.48 15.82
C THR A 429 -13.28 24.74 16.96
N LEU A 430 -13.37 23.42 16.92
CA LEU A 430 -13.85 22.61 18.05
C LEU A 430 -13.03 22.84 19.33
N ARG A 431 -11.72 23.03 19.18
CA ARG A 431 -10.85 23.41 20.29
C ARG A 431 -11.21 24.79 20.86
N SER A 432 -11.36 25.83 20.03
CA SER A 432 -11.62 27.20 20.51
C SER A 432 -12.98 27.32 21.24
N LEU A 433 -14.00 26.59 20.77
CA LEU A 433 -15.31 26.49 21.42
C LEU A 433 -15.26 25.77 22.77
N ARG A 434 -14.33 24.83 22.95
CA ARG A 434 -14.18 24.10 24.22
C ARG A 434 -13.35 24.88 25.23
N ASP A 435 -12.23 25.47 24.80
CA ASP A 435 -11.34 26.23 25.70
C ASP A 435 -12.07 27.46 26.30
N SER A 436 -13.05 28.01 25.57
CA SER A 436 -13.96 29.07 26.07
C SER A 436 -14.99 28.58 27.10
N LYS A 437 -15.50 27.33 26.98
CA LYS A 437 -16.40 26.73 27.98
C LYS A 437 -15.69 26.32 29.27
N SER A 438 -14.46 25.81 29.19
CA SER A 438 -13.67 25.44 30.38
C SER A 438 -13.22 26.63 31.23
N SER A 439 -13.26 27.85 30.68
CA SER A 439 -12.95 29.08 31.43
C SER A 439 -14.15 29.65 32.20
N GLN A 440 -15.35 29.07 32.03
CA GLN A 440 -16.61 29.55 32.62
C GLN A 440 -17.17 28.66 33.75
N THR A 441 -16.52 27.54 34.04
CA THR A 441 -16.82 26.61 35.15
C THR A 441 -15.60 26.46 36.03
#